data_AF-A0A443RSH2-F1
#
_entry.id   AF-A0A443RSH2-F1
#
_cell.length_a   1.000
_cell.length_b   1.000
_cell.length_c   1.000
_cell.angle_alpha   90.00
_cell.angle_beta   90.00
_cell.angle_gamma   90.00
#
_symmetry.space_group_name_H-M   'P 1'
#
loop_
_entity.id
_entity.type
_entity.pdbx_description
1 polymer ?
#
loop_
_entity_poly.entity_id
_entity_poly.type
_entity_poly.pdbx_seq_one_letter_code
_entity_poly.pdbx_strand_id
1 'polypeptide(L)'
;SKFANTVDCVWDRASLIALDKADRKLYVPQISKMLKPKFSYLLETITYEESKMRGPPFSVTPEEVEEHYGKFCKIHALENECLERLVYGNPATFHVFHLTNK
;
A
#
# COMPACT_ATOMS: atom_id res chain seq x y z
N SER A 1 5.08 7.50 -28.49
CA SER A 1 5.95 6.69 -27.61
C SER A 1 5.19 5.43 -27.23
N LYS A 2 5.80 4.24 -27.32
CA LYS A 2 5.17 3.00 -26.85
C LYS A 2 5.52 2.83 -25.37
N PHE A 3 4.66 3.34 -24.49
CA PHE A 3 4.72 2.95 -23.08
C PHE A 3 4.33 1.46 -22.99
N ALA A 4 5.05 0.70 -22.17
CA ALA A 4 4.68 -0.68 -21.89
C ALA A 4 3.33 -0.68 -21.16
N ASN A 5 2.38 -1.48 -21.64
CA ASN A 5 1.04 -1.58 -21.03
C ASN A 5 1.07 -2.29 -19.66
N THR A 6 2.16 -2.99 -19.33
CA THR A 6 2.35 -3.72 -18.09
C THR A 6 3.78 -3.57 -17.56
N VAL A 7 3.94 -3.81 -16.26
CA VAL A 7 5.20 -3.66 -15.51
C VAL A 7 5.56 -4.95 -14.77
N ASP A 8 6.85 -5.20 -14.64
CA ASP A 8 7.40 -6.34 -13.88
C ASP A 8 7.48 -6.03 -12.37
N CYS A 9 7.72 -4.77 -12.01
CA CYS A 9 7.89 -4.35 -10.64
C CYS A 9 7.14 -3.06 -10.32
N VAL A 10 6.65 -2.94 -9.09
CA VAL A 10 6.03 -1.73 -8.53
C VAL A 10 6.70 -1.39 -7.20
N TRP A 11 6.97 -0.10 -6.99
CA TRP A 11 7.26 0.46 -5.68
C TRP A 11 6.17 1.49 -5.37
N ASP A 12 5.27 1.14 -4.46
CA ASP A 12 4.18 2.00 -3.99
C ASP A 12 4.56 2.57 -2.63
N ARG A 13 5.12 3.76 -2.68
CA ARG A 13 5.47 4.55 -1.51
C ARG A 13 4.74 5.86 -1.59
N ALA A 14 4.06 6.21 -0.52
CA ALA A 14 3.26 7.43 -0.44
C ALA A 14 2.23 7.58 -1.59
N SER A 15 1.82 6.48 -2.23
CA SER A 15 0.79 6.49 -3.28
C SER A 15 -0.53 5.96 -2.71
N LEU A 16 -0.63 4.69 -2.30
CA LEU A 16 -1.87 4.15 -1.69
C LEU A 16 -2.34 4.98 -0.49
N ILE A 17 -1.41 5.33 0.40
CA ILE A 17 -1.68 6.13 1.62
C ILE A 17 -1.97 7.61 1.32
N ALA A 18 -1.80 8.10 0.09
CA ALA A 18 -2.20 9.46 -0.28
C ALA A 18 -3.66 9.54 -0.76
N LEU A 19 -4.32 8.40 -0.94
CA LEU A 19 -5.68 8.32 -1.45
C LEU A 19 -6.70 8.16 -0.33
N ASP A 20 -7.85 8.81 -0.49
CA ASP A 20 -9.03 8.57 0.33
C ASP A 20 -9.53 7.14 0.17
N LYS A 21 -10.24 6.62 1.18
CA LYS A 21 -10.74 5.23 1.21
C LYS A 21 -11.59 4.86 -0.01
N ALA A 22 -12.34 5.82 -0.57
CA ALA A 22 -13.14 5.63 -1.77
C ALA A 22 -12.26 5.42 -3.02
N ASP A 23 -11.20 6.22 -3.15
CA ASP A 23 -10.31 6.19 -4.31
C ASP A 23 -9.38 4.98 -4.31
N ARG A 24 -9.03 4.44 -3.13
CA ARG A 24 -8.27 3.18 -3.02
C ARG A 24 -8.97 2.01 -3.74
N LYS A 25 -10.31 1.96 -3.66
CA LYS A 25 -11.12 0.94 -4.36
C LYS A 25 -11.07 1.06 -5.88
N LEU A 26 -10.73 2.24 -6.39
CA LEU A 26 -10.50 2.48 -7.81
C LEU A 26 -9.04 2.26 -8.19
N TYR A 27 -8.11 2.67 -7.33
CA TYR A 27 -6.66 2.54 -7.52
C TYR A 27 -6.19 1.09 -7.65
N VAL A 28 -6.57 0.23 -6.70
CA VAL A 28 -6.08 -1.15 -6.61
C VAL A 28 -6.41 -1.95 -7.87
N PRO A 29 -7.65 -1.91 -8.42
CA PRO A 29 -7.94 -2.54 -9.71
C PRO A 29 -7.15 -1.98 -10.89
N GLN A 30 -6.79 -0.69 -10.91
CA GLN A 30 -6.00 -0.12 -12.01
C GLN A 30 -4.56 -0.61 -11.96
N ILE A 31 -3.93 -0.59 -10.77
CA ILE A 31 -2.58 -1.14 -10.59
C ILE A 31 -2.56 -2.62 -10.98
N SER A 32 -3.55 -3.40 -10.54
CA SER A 32 -3.65 -4.82 -10.87
C SER A 32 -3.62 -5.10 -12.38
N LYS A 33 -4.31 -4.29 -13.20
CA LYS A 33 -4.29 -4.42 -14.67
C LYS A 33 -2.93 -4.15 -15.31
N MET A 34 -2.08 -3.40 -14.63
CA MET A 34 -0.74 -3.06 -15.10
C MET A 34 0.29 -4.11 -14.69
N LEU A 35 -0.03 -5.05 -13.79
CA LEU A 35 0.91 -6.08 -13.37
C LEU A 35 1.01 -7.20 -14.41
N LYS A 36 2.24 -7.62 -14.71
CA LYS A 36 2.47 -8.87 -15.46
C LYS A 36 2.09 -10.09 -14.62
N PRO A 37 1.86 -11.28 -15.22
CA PRO A 37 1.54 -12.50 -14.46
C PRO A 37 2.58 -12.89 -13.40
N LYS A 38 3.85 -12.58 -13.64
CA LYS A 38 4.92 -12.63 -12.65
C LYS A 38 5.37 -11.21 -12.38
N PHE A 39 5.13 -10.74 -11.15
CA PHE A 39 5.48 -9.38 -10.74
C PHE A 39 6.08 -9.37 -9.34
N SER A 40 6.73 -8.26 -9.00
CA SER A 40 7.20 -7.94 -7.65
C SER A 40 6.69 -6.57 -7.23
N TYR A 41 5.96 -6.48 -6.13
CA TYR A 41 5.36 -5.23 -5.68
C TYR A 41 5.80 -4.95 -4.25
N LEU A 42 6.55 -3.88 -4.04
CA LEU A 42 6.89 -3.34 -2.72
C LEU A 42 5.88 -2.27 -2.34
N LEU A 43 5.14 -2.48 -1.25
CA LEU A 43 4.12 -1.57 -0.75
C LEU A 43 4.49 -1.07 0.64
N GLU A 44 4.48 0.24 0.81
CA GLU A 44 4.66 0.91 2.10
C GLU A 44 3.34 1.48 2.60
N THR A 45 2.93 1.14 3.82
CA THR A 45 1.77 1.74 4.49
C THR A 45 2.12 2.23 5.88
N ILE A 46 1.20 2.99 6.48
CA ILE A 46 1.28 3.44 7.86
C ILE A 46 -0.04 3.20 8.57
N THR A 47 0.01 2.79 9.84
CA THR A 47 -1.15 2.65 10.70
C THR A 47 -1.03 3.62 11.87
N TYR A 48 -2.06 4.43 12.07
CA TYR A 48 -2.18 5.32 13.23
C TYR A 48 -3.66 5.53 13.59
N GLU A 49 -3.90 6.16 14.74
CA GLU A 49 -5.23 6.52 15.21
C GLU A 49 -5.79 7.73 14.43
N GLU A 50 -6.74 7.51 13.52
CA GLU A 50 -7.31 8.55 12.64
C GLU A 50 -8.03 9.70 13.40
N SER A 51 -8.38 9.50 14.67
CA SER A 51 -8.92 10.58 15.52
C SER A 51 -7.93 11.75 15.68
N LYS A 52 -6.62 11.46 15.59
CA LYS A 52 -5.53 12.43 15.78
C LYS A 52 -5.22 13.20 14.50
N MET A 53 -5.49 12.65 13.32
CA MET A 53 -5.10 13.23 12.03
C MET A 53 -6.01 12.74 10.91
N ARG A 54 -6.33 13.62 9.95
CA ARG A 54 -7.19 13.31 8.80
C ARG A 54 -6.44 13.01 7.50
N GLY A 55 -5.12 12.84 7.55
CA GLY A 55 -4.26 12.61 6.38
C GLY A 55 -4.18 13.77 5.37
N PRO A 56 -3.49 13.57 4.23
CA PRO A 56 -2.52 12.50 4.00
C PRO A 56 -1.23 12.72 4.82
N PRO A 57 -0.43 11.66 5.07
CA PRO A 57 -0.72 10.27 4.68
C PRO A 57 -1.86 9.71 5.54
N PHE A 58 -2.79 9.00 4.91
CA PHE A 58 -3.91 8.34 5.57
C PHE A 58 -3.48 7.02 6.21
N SER A 59 -4.18 6.61 7.26
CA SER A 59 -3.99 5.30 7.88
C SER A 59 -4.45 4.19 6.94
N VAL A 60 -3.61 3.17 6.75
CA VAL A 60 -3.89 1.96 5.96
C VAL A 60 -3.32 0.77 6.72
N THR A 61 -4.21 0.00 7.33
CA THR A 61 -3.84 -1.14 8.18
C THR A 61 -3.43 -2.37 7.36
N PRO A 62 -2.70 -3.34 7.95
CA PRO A 62 -2.44 -4.62 7.30
C PRO A 62 -3.71 -5.36 6.85
N GLU A 63 -4.80 -5.24 7.62
CA GLU A 63 -6.10 -5.82 7.25
C GLU A 63 -6.68 -5.16 6.00
N GLU A 64 -6.58 -3.82 5.88
CA GLU A 64 -7.00 -3.12 4.67
C GLU A 64 -6.13 -3.52 3.45
N VAL A 65 -4.83 -3.78 3.64
CA VAL A 65 -3.97 -4.33 2.58
C VAL A 65 -4.46 -5.72 2.14
N GLU A 66 -4.83 -6.59 3.09
CA GLU A 66 -5.39 -7.90 2.80
C GLU A 66 -6.75 -7.80 2.07
N GLU A 67 -7.62 -6.86 2.48
CA GLU A 67 -8.91 -6.62 1.82
C GLU A 67 -8.75 -6.19 0.35
N HIS A 68 -7.79 -5.30 0.09
CA HIS A 68 -7.55 -4.75 -1.25
C HIS A 68 -6.81 -5.72 -2.16
N TYR A 69 -5.72 -6.33 -1.68
CA TYR A 69 -4.79 -7.10 -2.51
C TYR A 69 -4.88 -8.61 -2.30
N GLY A 70 -5.33 -9.06 -1.13
CA GLY A 70 -5.31 -10.47 -0.72
C GLY A 70 -6.13 -11.39 -1.61
N LYS A 71 -7.03 -10.88 -2.46
CA LYS A 71 -7.73 -11.70 -3.46
C LYS A 71 -6.83 -12.21 -4.58
N PHE A 72 -5.85 -11.41 -5.03
CA PHE A 72 -5.02 -11.72 -6.20
C PHE A 72 -3.51 -11.77 -5.91
N CYS A 73 -3.09 -11.29 -4.74
CA CYS A 73 -1.70 -11.33 -4.28
C CYS A 73 -1.50 -12.33 -3.14
N LYS A 74 -0.30 -12.91 -3.05
CA LYS A 74 0.30 -13.33 -1.77
C LYS A 74 0.93 -12.10 -1.13
N ILE A 75 0.64 -11.86 0.14
CA ILE A 75 1.18 -10.72 0.90
C ILE A 75 2.21 -11.26 1.91
N HIS A 76 3.43 -10.76 1.81
CA HIS A 76 4.50 -11.08 2.75
C HIS A 76 4.95 -9.80 3.46
N ALA A 77 4.74 -9.72 4.78
CA ALA A 77 5.26 -8.62 5.57
C ALA A 77 6.79 -8.74 5.67
N LEU A 78 7.49 -7.68 5.23
CA LEU A 78 8.94 -7.57 5.32
C LEU A 78 9.35 -6.82 6.59
N GLU A 79 8.60 -5.78 6.93
CA GLU A 79 8.92 -4.91 8.05
C GLU A 79 7.65 -4.37 8.70
N ASN A 80 7.73 -4.17 10.02
CA ASN A 80 6.68 -3.62 10.84
C ASN A 80 7.35 -2.90 12.03
N GLU A 81 7.44 -1.58 11.94
CA GLU A 81 8.15 -0.76 12.91
C GLU A 81 7.20 0.23 13.58
N CYS A 82 7.05 0.10 14.91
CA CYS A 82 6.30 1.07 15.70
C CYS A 82 7.22 2.22 16.11
N LEU A 83 6.85 3.43 15.71
CA LEU A 83 7.65 4.63 15.92
C LEU A 83 6.83 5.67 16.68
N GLU A 84 7.34 6.09 17.84
CA GLU A 84 6.66 7.06 18.73
C GLU A 84 6.43 8.44 18.10
N ARG A 85 7.21 8.79 17.07
CA ARG A 85 7.17 10.11 16.42
C ARG A 85 7.39 10.00 14.91
N LEU A 86 6.47 9.33 14.21
CA LEU A 86 6.57 9.13 12.76
C LEU A 86 5.72 10.13 11.98
N VAL A 87 4.44 10.24 12.30
CA VAL A 87 3.49 11.00 11.48
C VAL A 87 3.12 12.29 12.21
N TYR A 88 3.70 13.40 11.75
CA TYR A 88 3.55 14.72 12.39
C TYR A 88 3.87 14.73 13.89
N GLY A 89 4.80 13.87 14.32
CA GLY A 89 5.20 13.72 15.72
C GLY A 89 4.29 12.82 16.57
N ASN A 90 3.31 12.14 15.97
CA ASN A 90 2.47 11.14 16.64
C ASN A 90 3.01 9.72 16.47
N PRO A 91 2.69 8.82 17.41
CA PRO A 91 2.96 7.40 17.26
C PRO A 91 2.24 6.82 16.05
N ALA A 92 2.96 6.04 15.25
CA ALA A 92 2.41 5.28 14.15
C ALA A 92 3.28 4.06 13.87
N THR A 93 2.69 3.08 13.21
CA THR A 93 3.38 1.88 12.76
C THR A 93 3.62 1.98 11.26
N PHE A 94 4.88 1.87 10.84
CA PHE A 94 5.26 1.75 9.43
C PHE A 94 5.27 0.28 9.03
N HIS A 95 4.70 -0.03 7.87
CA HIS A 95 4.63 -1.38 7.34
C HIS A 95 5.25 -1.45 5.94
N VAL A 96 6.02 -2.49 5.70
CA VAL A 96 6.53 -2.82 4.36
C VAL A 96 6.04 -4.22 3.98
N PHE A 97 5.40 -4.32 2.82
CA PHE A 97 4.91 -5.59 2.27
C PHE A 97 5.55 -5.88 0.92
N HIS A 98 5.85 -7.14 0.68
CA HIS A 98 6.12 -7.70 -0.63
C HIS A 98 4.90 -8.45 -1.13
N LEU A 99 4.26 -7.92 -2.17
CA LEU A 99 3.17 -8.60 -2.86
C LEU A 99 3.68 -9.31 -4.12
N THR A 100 3.25 -10.55 -4.28
CA THR A 100 3.56 -11.40 -5.43
C THR A 100 2.28 -12.04 -5.95
N ASN A 101 2.30 -12.55 -7.18
CA ASN A 101 1.16 -13.29 -7.73
C ASN A 101 0.81 -14.50 -6.84
N LYS A 102 -0.49 -14.80 -6.71
CA LYS A 102 -0.92 -16.09 -6.12
C LYS A 102 -0.46 -17.27 -6.96
#